data_AF-A0A1H9BZQ0-F1
#
_entry.id   AF-A0A1H9BZQ0-F1
#
_cell.length_a   1.000
_cell.length_b   1.000
_cell.length_c   1.000
_cell.angle_alpha   90.00
_cell.angle_beta   90.00
_cell.angle_gamma   90.00
#
_symmetry.space_group_name_H-M   'P 1'
#
loop_
_entity.id
_entity.type
_entity.pdbx_description
1 polymer ?
#
loop_
_entity_poly.entity_id
_entity_poly.type
_entity_poly.pdbx_seq_one_letter_code
_entity_poly.pdbx_strand_id
1 'polypeptide(L)'
;MNFSQLEKTFESTLISGPPRRAGARLFQARPHHLWCPRCCRVFPNGVYRLVAERHCCPYRGCDAEEHEARAWSEVRRDHPYYAEYPQLWVRFPASLAQSAA
;
A
#
# COMPACT_ATOMS: atom_id res chain seq x y z
N MET A 1 -12.36 4.24 -9.12
CA MET A 1 -11.29 5.17 -9.53
C MET A 1 -10.79 4.73 -10.90
N ASN A 2 -10.74 5.62 -11.89
CA ASN A 2 -10.14 5.30 -13.19
C ASN A 2 -8.60 5.43 -13.09
N PHE A 3 -7.85 4.68 -13.90
CA PHE A 3 -6.38 4.61 -13.89
C PHE A 3 -5.70 5.98 -13.97
N SER A 4 -6.21 6.89 -14.82
CA SER A 4 -5.70 8.27 -14.92
C SER A 4 -5.85 9.06 -13.62
N GLN A 5 -6.87 8.77 -12.80
CA GLN A 5 -7.00 9.39 -11.48
C GLN A 5 -5.96 8.82 -10.51
N LEU A 6 -5.59 7.54 -10.62
CA LEU A 6 -4.56 6.93 -9.79
C LEU A 6 -3.18 7.54 -10.10
N GLU A 7 -2.80 7.67 -11.37
CA GLU A 7 -1.50 8.28 -11.71
C GLU A 7 -1.35 9.70 -11.17
N LYS A 8 -2.42 10.51 -11.23
CA LYS A 8 -2.49 11.82 -10.56
C LYS A 8 -2.37 11.70 -9.03
N THR A 9 -3.07 10.72 -8.46
CA THR A 9 -3.08 10.40 -7.01
C THR A 9 -1.77 9.78 -6.54
N PHE A 10 -0.83 9.40 -7.38
CA PHE A 10 0.44 8.84 -6.92
C PHE A 10 1.65 9.60 -7.48
N GLU A 11 1.38 10.65 -8.26
CA GLU A 11 2.34 11.48 -8.98
C GLU A 11 3.38 10.65 -9.75
N SER A 12 2.94 9.54 -10.34
CA SER A 12 3.82 8.60 -11.00
C SER A 12 3.13 7.80 -12.09
N THR A 13 3.93 7.28 -13.02
CA THR A 13 3.49 6.27 -13.98
C THR A 13 3.29 4.96 -13.25
N LEU A 14 2.04 4.48 -13.26
CA LEU A 14 1.65 3.28 -12.54
C LEU A 14 1.52 2.11 -13.51
N ILE A 15 1.43 0.92 -12.95
CA ILE A 15 0.87 -0.25 -13.61
C ILE A 15 -0.18 -0.84 -12.68
N SER A 16 -1.36 -1.15 -13.22
CA SER A 16 -2.41 -1.89 -12.52
C SER A 16 -2.47 -3.30 -13.07
N GLY A 17 -2.25 -4.29 -12.21
CA GLY A 17 -2.41 -5.71 -12.50
C GLY A 17 -3.42 -6.38 -11.57
N PRO A 18 -3.63 -7.69 -11.72
CA PRO A 18 -4.41 -8.45 -10.75
C PRO A 18 -3.78 -8.33 -9.35
N PRO A 19 -4.56 -8.35 -8.25
CA PRO A 19 -4.03 -8.32 -6.90
C PRO A 19 -3.04 -9.46 -6.70
N ARG A 20 -1.78 -9.15 -6.35
CA ARG A 20 -0.70 -10.16 -6.34
C ARG A 20 -0.49 -10.81 -4.99
N ARG A 21 -0.73 -10.06 -3.91
CA ARG A 21 -0.63 -10.60 -2.56
C ARG A 21 -1.92 -11.31 -2.16
N ALA A 22 -1.80 -12.57 -1.76
CA ALA A 22 -2.81 -13.26 -0.97
C ALA A 22 -2.74 -12.78 0.49
N GLY A 23 -3.88 -12.75 1.18
CA GLY A 23 -3.87 -12.51 2.63
C GLY A 23 -3.24 -13.69 3.37
N ALA A 24 -2.89 -13.51 4.65
CA ALA A 24 -2.30 -14.56 5.50
C ALA A 24 -3.15 -15.85 5.65
N ARG A 25 -4.37 -15.92 5.09
CA ARG A 25 -5.23 -17.11 5.11
C ARG A 25 -5.57 -17.54 3.68
N LEU A 26 -5.30 -18.81 3.38
CA LEU A 26 -5.56 -19.48 2.09
C LEU A 26 -7.03 -19.39 1.62
N PHE A 27 -7.97 -19.11 2.52
CA PHE A 27 -9.42 -19.04 2.25
C PHE A 27 -10.02 -17.63 2.35
N GLN A 28 -9.20 -16.60 2.55
CA GLN A 28 -9.69 -15.21 2.57
C GLN A 28 -9.51 -14.54 1.21
N ALA A 29 -10.48 -13.69 0.85
CA ALA A 29 -10.38 -12.82 -0.31
C ALA A 29 -9.05 -12.05 -0.27
N ARG A 30 -8.43 -11.86 -1.45
CA ARG A 30 -7.17 -11.12 -1.56
C ARG A 30 -7.36 -9.73 -0.95
N PRO A 31 -6.41 -9.24 -0.11
CA PRO A 31 -6.54 -7.93 0.51
C PRO A 31 -6.68 -6.86 -0.56
N HIS A 32 -7.68 -6.00 -0.43
CA HIS A 32 -7.90 -4.90 -1.37
C HIS A 32 -6.78 -3.85 -1.30
N HIS A 33 -6.13 -3.72 -0.14
CA HIS A 33 -5.13 -2.70 0.14
C HIS A 33 -3.89 -3.28 0.80
N LEU A 34 -2.74 -2.71 0.43
CA LEU A 34 -1.42 -3.00 0.98
C LEU A 34 -0.87 -1.75 1.67
N TRP A 35 -0.06 -1.94 2.69
CA TRP A 35 0.61 -0.90 3.44
C TRP A 35 2.12 -0.99 3.23
N CYS A 36 2.74 0.13 2.83
CA CYS A 36 4.17 0.22 2.62
C CYS A 36 4.89 0.53 3.94
N PRO A 37 5.85 -0.29 4.39
CA PRO A 37 6.60 -0.02 5.63
C PRO A 37 7.52 1.19 5.55
N ARG A 38 8.01 1.57 4.35
CA ARG A 38 8.94 2.70 4.21
C ARG A 38 8.26 4.05 4.27
N CYS A 39 7.20 4.24 3.48
CA CYS A 39 6.48 5.52 3.47
C CYS A 39 5.24 5.55 4.37
N CYS A 40 4.95 4.44 5.05
CA CYS A 40 3.81 4.26 5.96
C CYS A 40 2.44 4.54 5.31
N ARG A 41 2.33 4.49 3.98
CA ARG A 41 1.07 4.79 3.27
C ARG A 41 0.43 3.52 2.73
N VAL A 42 -0.89 3.56 2.62
CA VAL A 42 -1.70 2.48 2.05
C VAL A 42 -1.92 2.69 0.57
N PHE A 43 -1.95 1.63 -0.22
CA PHE A 43 -2.22 1.65 -1.65
C PHE A 43 -3.01 0.41 -2.09
N PRO A 44 -3.71 0.44 -3.23
CA PRO A 44 -4.46 -0.72 -3.70
C PRO A 44 -3.55 -1.90 -4.08
N ASN A 45 -3.95 -3.12 -3.75
CA ASN A 45 -3.21 -4.34 -4.13
C ASN A 45 -3.25 -4.53 -5.65
N GLY A 46 -2.07 -4.74 -6.27
CA GLY A 46 -1.93 -4.81 -7.72
C GLY A 46 -1.63 -3.46 -8.39
N VAL A 47 -1.50 -2.37 -7.63
CA VAL A 47 -1.05 -1.06 -8.13
C VAL A 47 0.38 -0.80 -7.67
N TYR A 48 1.29 -0.58 -8.62
CA TYR A 48 2.72 -0.42 -8.37
C TYR A 48 3.37 0.46 -9.43
N ARG A 49 4.59 0.94 -9.17
CA ARG A 49 5.47 1.55 -10.18
C ARG A 49 6.46 0.50 -10.67
N LEU A 50 6.80 0.52 -11.95
CA LEU A 50 7.91 -0.27 -12.47
C LEU A 50 9.17 0.59 -12.51
N VAL A 51 10.19 0.23 -11.71
CA VAL A 51 11.48 0.93 -11.66
C VAL A 51 12.58 -0.09 -11.85
N ALA A 52 13.33 0.01 -12.96
CA ALA A 52 14.38 -0.96 -13.32
C ALA A 52 13.91 -2.42 -13.17
N GLU A 53 12.74 -2.73 -13.75
CA GLU A 53 12.09 -4.06 -13.72
C GLU A 53 11.59 -4.51 -12.34
N ARG A 54 11.71 -3.68 -11.30
CA ARG A 54 11.20 -3.97 -9.96
C ARG A 54 9.82 -3.37 -9.77
N HIS A 55 8.94 -4.12 -9.11
CA HIS A 55 7.65 -3.63 -8.68
C HIS A 55 7.83 -2.85 -7.39
N CYS A 56 7.63 -1.54 -7.45
CA CYS A 56 7.84 -0.64 -6.32
C CYS A 56 6.52 -0.01 -5.85
N CYS A 57 6.55 0.54 -4.65
CA CYS A 57 5.49 1.33 -4.06
C CYS A 57 4.98 2.39 -5.05
N PRO A 58 3.64 2.53 -5.19
CA PRO A 58 3.07 3.43 -6.17
C PRO A 58 3.35 4.90 -5.87
N TYR A 59 3.57 5.26 -4.60
CA TYR A 59 3.87 6.63 -4.24
C TYR A 59 5.23 7.09 -4.77
N ARG A 60 5.24 8.23 -5.47
CA ARG A 60 6.47 8.93 -5.86
C ARG A 60 7.39 9.14 -4.65
N GLY A 61 8.69 8.93 -4.85
CA GLY A 61 9.72 9.07 -3.82
C GLY A 61 9.81 7.91 -2.84
N CYS A 62 9.04 6.83 -3.02
CA CYS A 62 9.20 5.59 -2.28
C CYS A 62 9.76 4.49 -3.19
N ASP A 63 10.89 3.93 -2.80
CA ASP A 63 11.64 2.88 -3.48
C ASP A 63 11.40 1.49 -2.88
N ALA A 64 10.53 1.38 -1.87
CA ALA A 64 10.12 0.09 -1.31
C ALA A 64 9.57 -0.80 -2.41
N GLU A 65 9.99 -2.05 -2.44
CA GLU A 65 9.44 -3.04 -3.33
C GLU A 65 8.03 -3.46 -2.85
N GLU A 66 7.14 -3.76 -3.79
CA GLU A 66 5.77 -4.20 -3.51
C GLU A 66 5.75 -5.43 -2.60
N HIS A 67 6.77 -6.29 -2.71
CA HIS A 67 6.92 -7.47 -1.87
C HIS A 67 7.26 -7.13 -0.40
N GLU A 68 7.69 -5.93 -0.06
CA GLU A 68 7.89 -5.49 1.33
C GLU A 68 6.57 -5.06 1.98
N ALA A 69 5.52 -4.79 1.17
CA ALA A 69 4.25 -4.29 1.66
C ALA A 69 3.45 -5.38 2.42
N ARG A 70 2.75 -4.96 3.47
CA ARG A 70 1.90 -5.83 4.31
C ARG A 70 0.44 -5.67 3.94
N ALA A 71 -0.39 -6.69 4.18
CA ALA A 71 -1.83 -6.53 3.99
C ALA A 71 -2.39 -5.52 4.99
N TRP A 72 -3.29 -4.63 4.55
CA TRP A 72 -3.87 -3.64 5.44
C TRP A 72 -4.60 -4.27 6.65
N SER A 73 -5.27 -5.39 6.43
CA SER A 73 -5.92 -6.16 7.49
C SER A 73 -4.95 -6.67 8.56
N GLU A 74 -3.72 -7.03 8.18
CA GLU A 74 -2.68 -7.44 9.13
C GLU A 74 -2.17 -6.25 9.94
N VAL A 75 -1.95 -5.10 9.29
CA VAL A 75 -1.55 -3.87 9.97
C VAL A 75 -2.64 -3.44 10.97
N ARG A 76 -3.92 -3.50 10.59
CA ARG A 76 -5.03 -3.20 11.50
C ARG A 76 -5.15 -4.16 12.68
N ARG A 77 -4.79 -5.43 12.51
CA ARG A 77 -4.78 -6.38 13.62
C ARG A 77 -3.78 -5.95 14.70
N ASP A 78 -2.65 -5.40 14.28
CA ASP A 78 -1.61 -4.87 15.18
C ASP A 78 -1.99 -3.47 15.70
N HIS A 79 -2.78 -2.71 14.93
CA HIS A 79 -3.22 -1.34 15.22
C HIS A 79 -4.75 -1.20 15.09
N PRO A 80 -5.54 -1.68 16.08
CA PRO A 80 -6.99 -1.80 15.97
C PRO A 80 -7.72 -0.45 15.84
N TYR A 81 -7.06 0.65 16.21
CA TYR A 81 -7.56 2.02 16.09
C TYR A 81 -7.49 2.58 14.66
N TYR A 82 -6.83 1.88 13.73
CA TYR A 82 -6.80 2.28 12.32
C TYR A 82 -8.12 1.99 11.61
N ALA A 83 -8.51 2.93 10.75
CA ALA A 83 -9.73 2.88 9.97
C ALA A 83 -9.85 1.59 9.13
N GLU A 84 -11.06 1.05 9.06
CA GLU A 84 -11.33 -0.14 8.25
C GLU A 84 -11.05 0.07 6.78
N TYR A 85 -11.53 1.19 6.25
CA TYR A 85 -11.25 1.64 4.91
C TYR A 85 -10.13 2.69 4.98
N PRO A 86 -8.91 2.35 4.52
CA PRO A 86 -7.79 3.26 4.59
C PRO A 86 -7.98 4.40 3.59
N GLN A 87 -7.64 5.61 4.02
CA GLN A 87 -7.52 6.74 3.11
C GLN A 87 -6.15 6.69 2.42
N LEU A 88 -6.16 6.86 1.10
CA LEU A 88 -4.91 7.05 0.34
C LEU A 88 -4.23 8.35 0.80
N TRP A 89 -2.92 8.46 0.59
CA TRP A 89 -2.05 9.56 1.05
C TRP A 89 -1.84 9.71 2.55
N VAL A 90 -2.76 9.21 3.39
CA VAL A 90 -2.59 9.23 4.84
C VAL A 90 -1.46 8.28 5.26
N ARG A 91 -0.62 8.77 6.18
CA ARG A 91 0.44 7.97 6.81
C ARG A 91 -0.11 7.26 8.04
N PHE A 92 0.16 5.97 8.12
CA PHE A 92 -0.17 5.05 9.19
C PHE A 92 1.14 4.47 9.75
N PRO A 93 1.81 5.18 10.67
CA PRO A 93 3.12 4.77 11.19
C PRO A 93 3.02 3.53 12.10
N ALA A 94 3.85 2.52 11.84
CA ALA A 94 3.86 1.26 12.61
C ALA A 94 4.26 1.42 14.09
N SER A 95 4.73 2.60 14.50
CA SER A 95 4.96 2.96 15.90
C SER A 95 4.39 4.34 16.14
N LEU A 96 3.59 4.51 17.21
CA LEU A 96 3.04 5.81 17.63
C LEU A 96 4.11 6.91 17.84
N ALA A 97 5.37 6.52 18.00
CA ALA A 97 6.50 7.40 18.26
C ALA A 97 6.94 8.30 17.07
N GLN A 98 6.48 8.05 15.83
CA GLN A 98 6.94 8.80 14.65
C GLN A 98 6.00 9.94 14.21
N SER A 99 4.94 10.22 14.98
CA SER A 99 3.99 11.30 14.66
C SER A 99 4.29 12.63 15.35
N ALA A 100 5.44 12.76 16.02
CA ALA A 100 5.87 13.99 16.68
C ALA A 100 7.26 14.42 16.18
N ALA A 101 7.29 15.05 15.01
CA ALA A 101 8.42 15.87 14.56
C ALA A 101 7.87 17.05 13.76
#